data_AF-A0A940ERW3-F1
#
_entry.id   AF-A0A940ERW3-F1
#
_cell.length_a   1.000
_cell.length_b   1.000
_cell.length_c   1.000
_cell.angle_alpha   90.00
_cell.angle_beta   90.00
_cell.angle_gamma   90.00
#
_symmetry.space_group_name_H-M   'P 1'
#
loop_
_entity.id
_entity.type
_entity.pdbx_description
1 polymer ?
#
loop_
_entity_poly.entity_id
_entity_poly.type
_entity_poly.pdbx_seq_one_letter_code
_entity_poly.pdbx_strand_id
1 'polypeptide(L)'
;MSGKDGNRGYLIQSIIALLESLHDIDWTTVTIEADHISDKVDVAWQGEKGTKVSQVKSSINQISKANATKWATELKEQSQADAHILLLVGPCSQSVTKMGSYNDVLIPCPKNMDINGLLREACHLLAVFLEKNNIYAQSFLHREAIANALVTKLSTIASHGISLSRREFVNLLKDWCSSVSSDTNFMWEQVDFEQQRGLENAIAGRRLGPSDVVHCPELSICTEIKVELDRSHLYWITGKQGCGKSITAWQAAKKFYDEGFIVCRPDYSSEPAELLRSLVNDCNKVLVIDDAQQYPQEFIERLSERACSTLKIIFTSTFIDFHIPSPALISPSLANEEIQNALIERRKEVLPIVQRFDEDVNDSYMGTALENRLKQCSEQSSPWEFFWVLRGGWKTARKEFTRIKQIPHANLILSIIAARQISSCDAGL
;
A
#
# COMPACT_ATOMS: atom_id res chain seq x y z
N MET A 1 -40.03 -4.07 7.44
CA MET A 1 -38.89 -3.62 6.61
C MET A 1 -37.72 -4.54 6.91
N SER A 2 -37.07 -5.08 5.88
CA SER A 2 -35.94 -6.01 6.06
C SER A 2 -34.70 -5.26 6.55
N GLY A 3 -33.80 -5.91 7.29
CA GLY A 3 -32.60 -5.25 7.85
C GLY A 3 -31.68 -4.61 6.81
N LYS A 4 -31.71 -5.05 5.54
CA LYS A 4 -30.91 -4.46 4.45
C LYS A 4 -31.41 -3.09 3.99
N ASP A 5 -32.73 -2.90 3.96
CA ASP A 5 -33.34 -1.63 3.52
C ASP A 5 -33.16 -0.53 4.56
N GLY A 6 -33.23 -0.89 5.85
CA GLY A 6 -32.97 0.03 6.97
C GLY A 6 -31.53 0.53 6.99
N ASN A 7 -30.55 -0.37 6.87
CA ASN A 7 -29.12 0.00 6.85
C ASN A 7 -28.77 0.94 5.69
N ARG A 8 -29.41 0.78 4.51
CA ARG A 8 -29.21 1.70 3.39
C ARG A 8 -29.78 3.09 3.68
N GLY A 9 -30.90 3.18 4.38
CA GLY A 9 -31.48 4.45 4.82
C GLY A 9 -30.50 5.27 5.65
N TYR A 10 -29.95 4.66 6.71
CA TYR A 10 -28.94 5.27 7.58
C TYR A 10 -27.67 5.71 6.87
N LEU A 11 -27.18 4.90 5.92
CA LEU A 11 -26.03 5.27 5.11
C LEU A 11 -26.32 6.52 4.25
N ILE A 12 -27.47 6.55 3.57
CA ILE A 12 -27.86 7.69 2.73
C ILE A 12 -28.08 8.95 3.58
N GLN A 13 -28.75 8.84 4.73
CA GLN A 13 -28.90 9.95 5.68
C GLN A 13 -27.53 10.51 6.10
N SER A 14 -26.57 9.65 6.41
CA SER A 14 -25.22 10.07 6.82
C SER A 14 -24.42 10.72 5.69
N ILE A 15 -24.55 10.22 4.46
CA ILE A 15 -23.93 10.85 3.27
C ILE A 15 -24.54 12.22 3.02
N ILE A 16 -25.87 12.34 3.09
CA ILE A 16 -26.57 13.61 2.91
C ILE A 16 -26.19 14.61 4.03
N ALA A 17 -26.12 14.14 5.27
CA ALA A 17 -25.67 14.93 6.40
C ALA A 17 -24.26 15.50 6.13
N LEU A 18 -23.36 14.68 5.60
CA LEU A 18 -22.02 15.13 5.21
C LEU A 18 -22.06 16.16 4.08
N LEU A 19 -22.78 15.88 2.98
CA LEU A 19 -22.87 16.77 1.82
C LEU A 19 -23.35 18.16 2.21
N GLU A 20 -24.46 18.24 2.95
CA GLU A 20 -25.01 19.52 3.42
C GLU A 20 -24.07 20.22 4.40
N SER A 21 -23.41 19.48 5.30
CA SER A 21 -22.45 20.06 6.26
C SER A 21 -21.19 20.63 5.59
N LEU A 22 -20.79 20.07 4.45
CA LEU A 22 -19.67 20.57 3.65
C LEU A 22 -20.08 21.75 2.76
N HIS A 23 -21.33 21.77 2.31
CA HIS A 23 -21.89 22.84 1.48
C HIS A 23 -22.23 24.10 2.28
N ASP A 24 -22.82 23.93 3.47
CA ASP A 24 -23.29 25.01 4.35
C ASP A 24 -22.22 25.40 5.39
N ILE A 25 -21.85 26.68 5.42
CA ILE A 25 -20.80 27.19 6.32
C ILE A 25 -21.34 27.74 7.64
N ASP A 26 -22.65 27.93 7.78
CA ASP A 26 -23.22 28.73 8.89
C ASP A 26 -23.71 27.88 10.08
N TRP A 27 -23.45 26.56 10.08
CA TRP A 27 -23.83 25.68 11.19
C TRP A 27 -22.74 25.61 12.27
N THR A 28 -23.15 25.62 13.53
CA THR A 28 -22.32 25.40 14.72
C THR A 28 -22.38 23.96 15.23
N THR A 29 -23.55 23.32 15.09
CA THR A 29 -23.79 21.94 15.54
C THR A 29 -24.64 21.19 14.52
N VAL A 30 -24.29 19.94 14.24
CA VAL A 30 -25.10 19.01 13.45
C VAL A 30 -25.52 17.81 14.31
N THR A 31 -26.78 17.39 14.22
CA THR A 31 -27.29 16.19 14.87
C THR A 31 -27.96 15.30 13.83
N ILE A 32 -27.60 14.01 13.80
CA ILE A 32 -28.23 13.00 12.95
C ILE A 32 -29.13 12.15 13.83
N GLU A 33 -30.32 11.81 13.33
CA GLU A 33 -31.43 11.23 14.11
C GLU A 33 -31.81 12.18 15.27
N ALA A 34 -32.29 13.37 14.92
CA ALA A 34 -32.61 14.42 15.88
C ALA A 34 -33.99 14.18 16.53
N ASP A 35 -34.17 13.01 17.15
CA ASP A 35 -35.42 12.57 17.78
C ASP A 35 -35.92 13.53 18.87
N HIS A 36 -35.01 14.27 19.48
CA HIS A 36 -35.33 15.32 20.45
C HIS A 36 -36.08 16.51 19.84
N ILE A 37 -36.03 16.69 18.52
CA ILE A 37 -36.81 17.68 17.76
C ILE A 37 -38.10 17.03 17.26
N SER A 38 -37.98 15.89 16.56
CA SER A 38 -39.10 15.16 15.96
C SER A 38 -38.63 13.83 15.38
N ASP A 39 -39.48 12.80 15.40
CA ASP A 39 -39.24 11.52 14.72
C ASP A 39 -39.26 11.64 13.17
N LYS A 40 -39.59 12.83 12.64
CA LYS A 40 -39.54 13.13 11.21
C LYS A 40 -38.25 13.82 10.78
N VAL A 41 -37.40 14.24 11.72
CA VAL A 41 -36.17 14.98 11.42
C VAL A 41 -34.99 14.02 11.45
N ASP A 42 -34.47 13.72 10.26
CA ASP A 42 -33.32 12.85 10.10
C ASP A 42 -32.00 13.58 10.39
N VAL A 43 -31.91 14.88 10.05
CA VAL A 43 -30.71 15.69 10.34
C VAL A 43 -31.10 17.11 10.70
N ALA A 44 -30.50 17.66 11.75
CA ALA A 44 -30.68 19.03 12.19
C ALA A 44 -29.34 19.77 12.25
N TRP A 45 -29.29 20.96 11.64
CA TRP A 45 -28.18 21.89 11.74
C TRP A 45 -28.62 23.12 12.52
N GLN A 46 -27.90 23.42 13.59
CA GLN A 46 -28.07 24.64 14.37
C GLN A 46 -26.97 25.62 13.97
N GLY A 47 -27.33 26.88 13.76
CA GLY A 47 -26.39 27.94 13.43
C GLY A 47 -26.86 29.30 13.94
N GLU A 48 -26.13 30.36 13.61
CA GLU A 48 -26.47 31.73 14.04
C GLU A 48 -27.81 32.22 13.46
N LYS A 49 -28.18 31.70 12.28
CA LYS A 49 -29.44 32.03 11.57
C LYS A 49 -30.64 31.21 12.04
N GLY A 50 -30.46 30.33 13.02
CA GLY A 50 -31.50 29.44 13.54
C GLY A 50 -31.24 27.97 13.23
N THR A 51 -32.31 27.16 13.28
CA THR A 51 -32.27 25.71 13.08
C THR A 51 -32.81 25.36 11.70
N LYS A 52 -31.99 24.65 10.91
CA LYS A 52 -32.39 24.01 9.66
C LYS A 52 -32.55 22.52 9.90
N VAL A 53 -33.68 21.95 9.50
CA VAL A 53 -33.97 20.51 9.63
C VAL A 53 -34.20 19.88 8.27
N SER A 54 -33.75 18.64 8.12
CA SER A 54 -34.00 17.85 6.93
C SER A 54 -34.65 16.51 7.23
N GLN A 55 -35.48 16.09 6.30
CA GLN A 55 -35.92 14.72 6.17
C GLN A 55 -35.38 14.15 4.87
N VAL A 56 -34.78 12.95 4.93
CA VAL A 56 -34.18 12.23 3.82
C VAL A 56 -35.02 10.99 3.53
N LYS A 57 -35.59 10.93 2.33
CA LYS A 57 -36.34 9.75 1.86
C LYS A 57 -35.61 9.10 0.71
N SER A 58 -35.24 7.84 0.89
CA SER A 58 -34.62 7.02 -0.14
C SER A 58 -35.52 5.87 -0.57
N SER A 59 -35.58 5.59 -1.88
CA SER A 59 -36.42 4.51 -2.42
C SER A 59 -35.87 3.98 -3.74
N ILE A 60 -35.99 2.67 -3.96
CA ILE A 60 -35.75 2.05 -5.29
C ILE A 60 -36.96 2.23 -6.21
N ASN A 61 -38.14 2.44 -5.62
CA ASN A 61 -39.39 2.65 -6.34
C ASN A 61 -39.61 4.14 -6.58
N GLN A 62 -40.36 4.46 -7.65
CA GLN A 62 -40.65 5.84 -8.00
C GLN A 62 -41.37 6.59 -6.87
N ILE A 63 -40.81 7.72 -6.44
CA ILE A 63 -41.42 8.64 -5.50
C ILE A 63 -42.39 9.56 -6.26
N SER A 64 -43.66 9.55 -5.86
CA SER A 64 -44.71 10.35 -6.47
C SER A 64 -44.83 11.73 -5.83
N LYS A 65 -45.51 12.67 -6.53
CA LYS A 65 -45.87 13.97 -5.97
C LYS A 65 -46.66 13.85 -4.67
N ALA A 66 -47.60 12.91 -4.58
CA ALA A 66 -48.40 12.70 -3.37
C ALA A 66 -47.54 12.29 -2.16
N ASN A 67 -46.53 11.44 -2.38
CA ASN A 67 -45.59 11.07 -1.32
C ASN A 67 -44.78 12.29 -0.85
N ALA A 68 -44.21 13.05 -1.79
CA ALA A 68 -43.39 14.22 -1.48
C ALA A 68 -44.18 15.29 -0.72
N THR A 69 -45.41 15.60 -1.16
CA THR A 69 -46.27 16.59 -0.48
C THR A 69 -46.66 16.12 0.92
N LYS A 70 -46.97 14.82 1.07
CA LYS A 70 -47.31 14.24 2.38
C LYS A 70 -46.15 14.40 3.36
N TRP A 71 -44.94 13.98 2.98
CA TRP A 71 -43.77 14.07 3.85
C TRP A 71 -43.36 15.51 4.15
N ALA A 72 -43.50 16.43 3.18
CA ALA A 72 -43.25 17.85 3.42
C ALA A 72 -44.23 18.45 4.43
N THR A 73 -45.53 18.13 4.32
CA THR A 73 -46.52 18.55 5.32
C THR A 73 -46.21 17.98 6.70
N GLU A 74 -45.93 16.68 6.79
CA GLU A 74 -45.57 16.01 8.05
C GLU A 74 -44.33 16.65 8.69
N LEU A 75 -43.29 16.91 7.91
CA LEU A 75 -42.06 17.55 8.39
C LEU A 75 -42.35 18.97 8.95
N LYS A 76 -43.16 19.76 8.24
CA LYS A 76 -43.47 21.13 8.65
C LYS A 76 -44.34 21.21 9.90
N GLU A 77 -45.35 20.35 10.00
CA GLU A 77 -46.30 20.34 11.12
C GLU A 77 -45.71 19.74 12.39
N GLN A 78 -44.77 18.79 12.25
CA GLN A 78 -44.24 18.01 13.37
C GLN A 78 -42.83 18.43 13.81
N SER A 79 -42.27 19.51 13.26
CA SER A 79 -40.98 20.05 13.70
C SER A 79 -40.96 21.57 13.74
N GLN A 80 -40.45 22.14 14.84
CA GLN A 80 -40.20 23.58 14.97
C GLN A 80 -38.78 23.90 14.51
N ALA A 81 -38.66 24.53 13.35
CA ALA A 81 -37.39 24.94 12.76
C ALA A 81 -37.59 26.18 11.85
N ASP A 82 -36.51 26.93 11.64
CA ASP A 82 -36.52 28.13 10.80
C ASP A 82 -36.50 27.79 9.31
N ALA A 83 -35.90 26.64 8.96
CA ALA A 83 -35.87 26.13 7.59
C ALA A 83 -36.09 24.62 7.55
N HIS A 84 -36.92 24.18 6.61
CA HIS A 84 -37.27 22.78 6.39
C HIS A 84 -36.85 22.35 4.98
N ILE A 85 -36.17 21.21 4.87
CA ILE A 85 -35.81 20.63 3.57
C ILE A 85 -36.16 19.14 3.50
N LEU A 86 -36.80 18.74 2.41
CA LEU A 86 -37.09 17.33 2.11
C LEU A 86 -36.19 16.86 0.97
N LEU A 87 -35.24 15.99 1.30
CA LEU A 87 -34.26 15.45 0.37
C LEU A 87 -34.70 14.07 -0.13
N LEU A 88 -34.85 13.94 -1.44
CA LEU A 88 -35.33 12.73 -2.09
C LEU A 88 -34.20 12.06 -2.86
N VAL A 89 -33.97 10.77 -2.61
CA VAL A 89 -32.91 9.97 -3.23
C VAL A 89 -33.52 8.75 -3.93
N GLY A 90 -33.38 8.69 -5.25
CA GLY A 90 -33.94 7.64 -6.10
C GLY A 90 -34.88 8.17 -7.17
N PRO A 91 -35.53 7.27 -7.94
CA PRO A 91 -36.39 7.66 -9.05
C PRO A 91 -37.58 8.49 -8.54
N CYS A 92 -37.84 9.63 -9.17
CA CYS A 92 -38.94 10.53 -8.84
C CYS A 92 -39.79 10.80 -10.09
N SER A 93 -41.09 11.10 -9.90
CA SER A 93 -41.94 11.54 -11.01
C SER A 93 -41.51 12.93 -11.52
N GLN A 94 -41.77 13.24 -12.79
CA GLN A 94 -41.45 14.56 -13.38
C GLN A 94 -42.09 15.74 -12.60
N SER A 95 -43.23 15.48 -11.96
CA SER A 95 -43.91 16.47 -11.11
C SER A 95 -43.17 16.78 -9.81
N VAL A 96 -42.34 15.85 -9.32
CA VAL A 96 -41.48 16.05 -8.14
C VAL A 96 -40.20 16.77 -8.52
N THR A 97 -39.58 16.40 -9.65
CA THR A 97 -38.30 17.00 -10.09
C THR A 97 -38.40 18.50 -10.38
N LYS A 98 -39.60 18.99 -10.69
CA LYS A 98 -39.89 20.42 -10.94
C LYS A 98 -40.52 21.15 -9.75
N MET A 99 -40.64 20.51 -8.60
CA MET A 99 -41.44 21.04 -7.48
C MET A 99 -40.78 22.24 -6.82
N GLY A 100 -39.48 22.17 -6.52
CA GLY A 100 -38.70 23.25 -5.89
C GLY A 100 -39.03 23.45 -4.41
N SER A 101 -40.29 23.67 -4.06
CA SER A 101 -40.77 23.85 -2.68
C SER A 101 -42.25 23.48 -2.54
N TYR A 102 -42.67 23.10 -1.33
CA TYR A 102 -44.07 22.89 -0.97
C TYR A 102 -44.28 23.18 0.51
N ASN A 103 -45.28 24.00 0.85
CA ASN A 103 -45.62 24.35 2.24
C ASN A 103 -44.42 24.86 3.06
N ASP A 104 -43.66 25.80 2.49
CA ASP A 104 -42.41 26.35 3.04
C ASP A 104 -41.32 25.31 3.35
N VAL A 105 -41.45 24.09 2.81
CA VAL A 105 -40.40 23.07 2.78
C VAL A 105 -39.72 23.11 1.42
N LEU A 106 -38.40 23.28 1.42
CA LEU A 106 -37.60 23.20 0.21
C LEU A 106 -37.51 21.73 -0.26
N ILE A 107 -37.77 21.49 -1.54
CA ILE A 107 -37.71 20.17 -2.17
C ILE A 107 -36.80 20.32 -3.40
N PRO A 108 -35.46 20.22 -3.21
CA PRO A 108 -34.52 20.39 -4.30
C PRO A 108 -34.62 19.23 -5.30
N CYS A 109 -33.92 19.38 -6.43
CA CYS A 109 -33.89 18.34 -7.46
C CYS A 109 -33.45 16.99 -6.84
N PRO A 110 -34.21 15.90 -7.04
CA PRO A 110 -33.88 14.61 -6.46
C PRO A 110 -32.49 14.12 -6.85
N LYS A 111 -31.78 13.52 -5.90
CA LYS A 111 -30.47 12.92 -6.14
C LYS A 111 -30.64 11.47 -6.61
N ASN A 112 -29.74 11.02 -7.48
CA ASN A 112 -29.71 9.62 -7.91
C ASN A 112 -29.25 8.73 -6.74
N MET A 113 -29.74 7.49 -6.71
CA MET A 113 -29.32 6.48 -5.72
C MET A 113 -28.01 5.79 -6.13
N ASP A 114 -27.04 6.58 -6.58
CA ASP A 114 -25.66 6.16 -6.86
C ASP A 114 -24.78 6.58 -5.67
N ILE A 115 -24.52 5.64 -4.76
CA ILE A 115 -23.72 5.88 -3.55
C ILE A 115 -22.31 6.36 -3.93
N ASN A 116 -21.69 5.76 -4.94
CA ASN A 116 -20.36 6.15 -5.39
C ASN A 116 -20.36 7.55 -6.02
N GLY A 117 -21.43 7.91 -6.71
CA GLY A 117 -21.66 9.28 -7.20
C GLY A 117 -21.76 10.29 -6.06
N LEU A 118 -22.54 9.98 -5.01
CA LEU A 118 -22.69 10.84 -3.84
C LEU A 118 -21.38 10.98 -3.04
N LEU A 119 -20.62 9.90 -2.88
CA LEU A 119 -19.30 9.94 -2.23
C LEU A 119 -18.30 10.79 -3.02
N ARG A 120 -18.31 10.71 -4.35
CA ARG A 120 -17.47 11.58 -5.20
C ARG A 120 -17.86 13.05 -5.06
N GLU A 121 -19.16 13.36 -4.97
CA GLU A 121 -19.66 14.71 -4.67
C GLU A 121 -19.15 15.18 -3.30
N ALA A 122 -19.20 14.32 -2.28
CA ALA A 122 -18.69 14.62 -0.95
C ALA A 122 -17.17 14.89 -0.95
N CYS A 123 -16.39 14.12 -1.73
CA CYS A 123 -14.96 14.35 -1.88
C CYS A 123 -14.65 15.73 -2.49
N HIS A 124 -15.43 16.14 -3.49
CA HIS A 124 -15.29 17.45 -4.10
C HIS A 124 -15.64 18.58 -3.13
N LEU A 125 -16.77 18.48 -2.43
CA LEU A 125 -17.17 19.47 -1.41
C LEU A 125 -16.18 19.50 -0.24
N LEU A 126 -15.63 18.35 0.14
CA LEU A 126 -14.61 18.25 1.17
C LEU A 126 -13.36 19.02 0.75
N ALA A 127 -12.91 18.91 -0.50
CA ALA A 127 -11.76 19.69 -0.98
C ALA A 127 -11.98 21.19 -0.81
N VAL A 128 -13.16 21.69 -1.24
CA VAL A 128 -13.54 23.11 -1.08
C VAL A 128 -13.61 23.51 0.40
N PHE A 129 -14.16 22.63 1.26
CA PHE A 129 -14.25 22.88 2.69
C PHE A 129 -12.88 22.95 3.36
N LEU A 130 -11.96 22.06 3.02
CA LEU A 130 -10.59 22.03 3.56
C LEU A 130 -9.83 23.31 3.19
N GLU A 131 -9.93 23.74 1.93
CA GLU A 131 -9.34 25.01 1.47
C GLU A 131 -9.86 26.21 2.27
N LYS A 132 -11.18 26.32 2.46
CA LYS A 132 -11.79 27.41 3.26
C LYS A 132 -11.34 27.41 4.73
N ASN A 133 -11.00 26.25 5.28
CA ASN A 133 -10.54 26.11 6.66
C ASN A 133 -9.01 26.08 6.80
N ASN A 134 -8.26 26.36 5.72
CA ASN A 134 -6.79 26.29 5.67
C ASN A 134 -6.23 24.93 6.14
N ILE A 135 -6.87 23.84 5.71
CA ILE A 135 -6.43 22.47 5.97
C ILE A 135 -5.88 21.88 4.67
N TYR A 136 -4.65 21.37 4.71
CA TYR A 136 -4.02 20.74 3.55
C TYR A 136 -4.25 19.23 3.57
N ALA A 137 -4.78 18.68 2.47
CA ALA A 137 -4.87 17.24 2.24
C ALA A 137 -4.00 16.83 1.06
N GLN A 138 -3.16 15.81 1.26
CA GLN A 138 -2.01 15.50 0.42
C GLN A 138 -2.37 14.98 -0.98
N SER A 139 -3.44 14.19 -1.11
CA SER A 139 -3.83 13.56 -2.38
C SER A 139 -5.34 13.40 -2.54
N PHE A 140 -5.80 13.09 -3.77
CA PHE A 140 -7.20 12.74 -4.03
C PHE A 140 -7.65 11.50 -3.26
N LEU A 141 -6.83 10.43 -3.25
CA LEU A 141 -7.13 9.19 -2.54
C LEU A 141 -7.24 9.41 -1.02
N HIS A 142 -6.40 10.28 -0.46
CA HIS A 142 -6.49 10.67 0.95
C HIS A 142 -7.82 11.37 1.26
N ARG A 143 -8.28 12.26 0.37
CA ARG A 143 -9.60 12.93 0.52
C ARG A 143 -10.75 11.93 0.41
N GLU A 144 -10.65 10.95 -0.47
CA GLU A 144 -11.65 9.88 -0.61
C GLU A 144 -11.71 9.02 0.65
N ALA A 145 -10.56 8.62 1.20
CA ALA A 145 -10.49 7.91 2.47
C ALA A 145 -11.10 8.73 3.62
N ILE A 146 -10.79 10.03 3.70
CA ILE A 146 -11.37 10.94 4.71
C ILE A 146 -12.89 11.03 4.56
N ALA A 147 -13.40 11.21 3.34
CA ALA A 147 -14.84 11.30 3.09
C ALA A 147 -15.57 10.01 3.53
N ASN A 148 -15.01 8.84 3.20
CA ASN A 148 -15.54 7.56 3.66
C ASN A 148 -15.52 7.44 5.19
N ALA A 149 -14.40 7.80 5.84
CA ALA A 149 -14.26 7.78 7.28
C ALA A 149 -15.24 8.75 7.98
N LEU A 150 -15.49 9.92 7.39
CA LEU A 150 -16.49 10.88 7.87
C LEU A 150 -17.89 10.29 7.82
N VAL A 151 -18.28 9.66 6.71
CA VAL A 151 -19.58 8.99 6.60
C VAL A 151 -19.72 7.91 7.67
N THR A 152 -18.70 7.07 7.88
CA THR A 152 -18.72 6.05 8.94
C THR A 152 -18.85 6.66 10.33
N LYS A 153 -18.12 7.74 10.61
CA LYS A 153 -18.17 8.44 11.90
C LYS A 153 -19.56 9.04 12.14
N LEU A 154 -20.14 9.68 11.13
CA LEU A 154 -21.50 10.24 11.19
C LEU A 154 -22.55 9.16 11.41
N SER A 155 -22.47 8.03 10.71
CA SER A 155 -23.35 6.87 10.94
C SER A 155 -23.24 6.35 12.38
N THR A 156 -22.03 6.35 12.95
CA THR A 156 -21.78 5.91 14.35
C THR A 156 -22.34 6.91 15.37
N ILE A 157 -22.28 8.21 15.06
CA ILE A 157 -22.86 9.26 15.90
C ILE A 157 -24.38 9.19 15.86
N ALA A 158 -24.96 8.97 14.69
CA ALA A 158 -26.40 8.78 14.47
C ALA A 158 -26.95 7.63 15.34
N SER A 159 -26.24 6.50 15.42
CA SER A 159 -26.68 5.36 16.24
C SER A 159 -26.76 5.65 17.74
N HIS A 160 -26.18 6.76 18.20
CA HIS A 160 -26.19 7.19 19.60
C HIS A 160 -26.97 8.50 19.82
N GLY A 161 -27.53 9.11 18.77
CA GLY A 161 -28.23 10.39 18.85
C GLY A 161 -27.35 11.55 19.32
N ILE A 162 -26.03 11.47 19.11
CA ILE A 162 -25.07 12.45 19.59
C ILE A 162 -24.98 13.62 18.59
N SER A 163 -24.83 14.84 19.09
CA SER A 163 -24.54 16.01 18.26
C SER A 163 -23.04 16.18 18.04
N LEU A 164 -22.64 16.61 16.85
CA LEU A 164 -21.26 16.93 16.50
C LEU A 164 -21.11 18.44 16.30
N SER A 165 -20.23 19.08 17.07
CA SER A 165 -19.94 20.50 16.87
C SER A 165 -19.04 20.72 15.64
N ARG A 166 -19.14 21.90 15.02
CA ARG A 166 -18.29 22.29 13.89
C ARG A 166 -16.81 22.25 14.26
N ARG A 167 -16.50 22.66 15.50
CA ARG A 167 -15.13 22.63 16.01
C ARG A 167 -14.59 21.20 16.08
N GLU A 168 -15.37 20.24 16.58
CA GLU A 168 -14.98 18.83 16.62
C GLU A 168 -14.82 18.24 15.21
N PHE A 169 -15.74 18.58 14.29
CA PHE A 169 -15.65 18.17 12.89
C PHE A 169 -14.36 18.67 12.23
N VAL A 170 -14.03 19.96 12.41
CA VAL A 170 -12.80 20.58 11.86
C VAL A 170 -11.56 19.99 12.52
N ASN A 171 -11.56 19.76 13.84
CA ASN A 171 -10.42 19.16 14.54
C ASN A 171 -10.17 17.73 14.05
N LEU A 172 -11.21 16.93 13.88
CA LEU A 172 -11.10 15.58 13.36
C LEU A 172 -10.52 15.55 11.93
N LEU A 173 -10.89 16.52 11.08
CA LEU A 173 -10.26 16.70 9.77
C LEU A 173 -8.79 17.08 9.87
N LYS A 174 -8.42 17.99 10.78
CA LYS A 174 -7.00 18.35 11.01
C LYS A 174 -6.20 17.15 11.49
N ASP A 175 -6.74 16.38 12.42
CA ASP A 175 -6.10 15.19 12.96
C ASP A 175 -5.90 14.16 11.85
N TRP A 176 -6.93 13.86 11.04
CA TRP A 176 -6.81 12.87 9.95
C TRP A 176 -5.95 13.35 8.77
N CYS A 177 -5.91 14.66 8.50
CA CYS A 177 -5.02 15.21 7.49
C CYS A 177 -3.55 15.23 7.95
N SER A 178 -3.29 15.37 9.25
CA SER A 178 -1.95 15.39 9.82
C SER A 178 -1.43 14.02 10.27
N SER A 179 -2.33 13.07 10.58
CA SER A 179 -1.98 11.70 10.97
C SER A 179 -1.55 10.83 9.80
N VAL A 180 -1.84 11.28 8.57
CA VAL A 180 -1.29 10.70 7.35
C VAL A 180 0.01 11.47 7.09
N SER A 181 1.14 10.90 7.51
CA SER A 181 2.44 11.46 7.16
C SER A 181 2.58 11.53 5.64
N SER A 182 3.48 12.38 5.15
CA SER A 182 3.94 12.41 3.74
C SER A 182 4.46 11.06 3.23
N ASP A 183 4.51 10.04 4.08
CA ASP A 183 5.10 8.72 3.81
C ASP A 183 4.13 7.71 3.22
N THR A 184 2.81 7.96 3.22
CA THR A 184 1.86 7.05 2.53
C THR A 184 1.70 7.41 1.07
N ASN A 185 2.80 7.41 0.34
CA ASN A 185 2.74 7.12 -1.07
C ASN A 185 2.56 5.61 -1.20
N PHE A 186 1.32 5.10 -1.29
CA PHE A 186 1.05 3.66 -1.39
C PHE A 186 1.78 2.99 -2.56
N MET A 187 2.27 3.79 -3.53
CA MET A 187 3.01 3.33 -4.70
C MET A 187 4.51 3.15 -4.43
N TRP A 188 5.05 3.79 -3.40
CA TRP A 188 6.46 3.69 -3.00
C TRP A 188 6.55 3.25 -1.55
N GLU A 189 6.85 1.97 -1.35
CA GLU A 189 7.01 1.40 -0.01
C GLU A 189 8.32 1.91 0.60
N GLN A 190 8.22 2.64 1.71
CA GLN A 190 9.37 2.98 2.53
C GLN A 190 9.91 1.73 3.20
N VAL A 191 11.22 1.58 3.13
CA VAL A 191 11.95 0.45 3.68
C VAL A 191 12.66 0.90 4.95
N ASP A 192 12.34 0.26 6.07
CA ASP A 192 13.15 0.31 7.27
C ASP A 192 14.11 -0.90 7.33
N PHE A 193 15.20 -0.73 8.07
CA PHE A 193 16.17 -1.79 8.32
C PHE A 193 16.16 -2.22 9.81
N GLU A 194 15.12 -1.86 10.57
CA GLU A 194 15.04 -2.16 12.00
C GLU A 194 14.73 -3.64 12.23
N GLN A 195 13.81 -4.21 11.46
CA GLN A 195 13.44 -5.61 11.57
C GLN A 195 14.31 -6.47 10.65
N GLN A 196 15.25 -7.19 11.26
CA GLN A 196 16.18 -8.07 10.57
C GLN A 196 15.93 -9.54 10.90
N ARG A 197 15.94 -10.37 9.86
CA ARG A 197 15.84 -11.83 9.90
C ARG A 197 17.25 -12.40 9.98
N GLY A 198 17.39 -13.56 10.62
CA GLY A 198 18.70 -14.17 10.79
C GLY A 198 19.27 -14.78 9.50
N LEU A 199 20.55 -15.15 9.57
CA LEU A 199 21.31 -15.74 8.47
C LEU A 199 20.69 -17.04 7.93
N GLU A 200 19.83 -17.71 8.71
CA GLU A 200 19.11 -18.91 8.30
C GLU A 200 18.33 -18.75 6.99
N ASN A 201 17.85 -17.56 6.64
CA ASN A 201 17.14 -17.34 5.36
C ASN A 201 18.07 -17.48 4.15
N ALA A 202 19.28 -16.93 4.25
CA ALA A 202 20.30 -17.05 3.21
C ALA A 202 20.72 -18.52 3.06
N ILE A 203 21.00 -19.19 4.18
CA ILE A 203 21.34 -20.63 4.19
C ILE A 203 20.17 -21.47 3.65
N ALA A 204 18.92 -21.09 3.92
CA ALA A 204 17.73 -21.73 3.37
C ALA A 204 17.47 -21.41 1.89
N GLY A 205 18.31 -20.62 1.22
CA GLY A 205 18.16 -20.25 -0.19
C GLY A 205 16.87 -19.47 -0.49
N ARG A 206 16.34 -18.73 0.49
CA ARG A 206 15.16 -17.87 0.31
C ARG A 206 15.54 -16.58 -0.42
N ARG A 207 14.55 -15.92 -1.03
CA ARG A 207 14.76 -14.58 -1.61
C ARG A 207 15.13 -13.61 -0.49
N LEU A 208 16.29 -12.97 -0.65
CA LEU A 208 16.83 -11.99 0.28
C LEU A 208 16.34 -10.58 -0.10
N GLY A 209 16.06 -9.77 0.91
CA GLY A 209 15.58 -8.41 0.76
C GLY A 209 16.05 -7.50 1.90
N PRO A 210 15.37 -6.37 2.14
CA PRO A 210 15.80 -5.39 3.15
C PRO A 210 15.94 -5.95 4.56
N SER A 211 15.05 -6.88 4.92
CA SER A 211 15.05 -7.52 6.24
C SER A 211 16.16 -8.55 6.42
N ASP A 212 17.09 -8.75 5.48
CA ASP A 212 18.21 -9.69 5.65
C ASP A 212 19.60 -9.01 5.60
N VAL A 213 19.62 -7.69 5.38
CA VAL A 213 20.82 -6.91 5.09
C VAL A 213 21.87 -7.00 6.19
N VAL A 214 21.46 -6.90 7.45
CA VAL A 214 22.38 -6.81 8.60
C VAL A 214 23.07 -8.15 8.87
N HIS A 215 22.37 -9.27 8.69
CA HIS A 215 22.91 -10.58 9.03
C HIS A 215 23.57 -11.28 7.83
N CYS A 216 23.28 -10.88 6.60
CA CYS A 216 23.99 -11.39 5.42
C CYS A 216 25.41 -10.81 5.34
N PRO A 217 26.42 -11.62 4.93
CA PRO A 217 27.75 -11.10 4.63
C PRO A 217 27.68 -9.93 3.65
N GLU A 218 28.39 -8.85 3.96
CA GLU A 218 28.51 -7.68 3.11
C GLU A 218 29.67 -7.86 2.13
N LEU A 219 29.42 -7.59 0.85
CA LEU A 219 30.44 -7.63 -0.19
C LEU A 219 31.19 -6.29 -0.27
N SER A 220 32.49 -6.33 -0.54
CA SER A 220 33.34 -5.12 -0.62
C SER A 220 32.82 -4.09 -1.64
N ILE A 221 32.23 -4.59 -2.74
CA ILE A 221 31.62 -3.79 -3.80
C ILE A 221 30.52 -2.84 -3.30
N CYS A 222 29.89 -3.10 -2.15
CA CYS A 222 28.88 -2.21 -1.57
C CYS A 222 29.44 -0.81 -1.27
N THR A 223 30.71 -0.73 -0.89
CA THR A 223 31.38 0.55 -0.62
C THR A 223 31.67 1.30 -1.92
N GLU A 224 32.09 0.59 -2.97
CA GLU A 224 32.31 1.17 -4.30
C GLU A 224 31.00 1.71 -4.90
N ILE A 225 29.92 0.93 -4.80
CA ILE A 225 28.58 1.33 -5.24
C ILE A 225 28.14 2.61 -4.53
N LYS A 226 28.35 2.71 -3.21
CA LYS A 226 27.99 3.92 -2.45
C LYS A 226 28.73 5.14 -2.97
N VAL A 227 30.06 5.04 -3.12
CA VAL A 227 30.89 6.16 -3.60
C VAL A 227 30.47 6.61 -5.00
N GLU A 228 30.18 5.67 -5.89
CA GLU A 228 29.78 6.03 -7.24
C GLU A 228 28.35 6.59 -7.28
N LEU A 229 27.41 6.01 -6.53
CA LEU A 229 26.05 6.54 -6.39
C LEU A 229 26.03 7.95 -5.78
N ASP A 230 27.00 8.29 -4.94
CA ASP A 230 27.17 9.66 -4.45
C ASP A 230 27.52 10.65 -5.56
N ARG A 231 28.32 10.22 -6.53
CA ARG A 231 28.81 11.07 -7.63
C ARG A 231 27.83 11.13 -8.80
N SER A 232 27.26 9.99 -9.19
CA SER A 232 26.41 9.86 -10.37
C SER A 232 24.92 9.98 -10.07
N HIS A 233 24.52 9.79 -8.80
CA HIS A 233 23.12 9.73 -8.34
C HIS A 233 22.30 8.56 -8.90
N LEU A 234 22.87 7.82 -9.84
CA LEU A 234 22.25 6.70 -10.53
C LEU A 234 23.29 5.60 -10.70
N TYR A 235 22.95 4.38 -10.31
CA TYR A 235 23.88 3.27 -10.46
C TYR A 235 23.19 1.96 -10.79
N TRP A 236 23.85 1.13 -11.60
CA TRP A 236 23.34 -0.15 -12.07
C TRP A 236 24.18 -1.29 -11.49
N ILE A 237 23.50 -2.29 -10.94
CA ILE A 237 24.11 -3.53 -10.47
C ILE A 237 23.66 -4.66 -11.40
N THR A 238 24.60 -5.27 -12.09
CA THR A 238 24.32 -6.34 -13.05
C THR A 238 25.10 -7.62 -12.72
N GLY A 239 24.60 -8.74 -13.22
CA GLY A 239 25.17 -10.04 -12.94
C GLY A 239 24.24 -11.20 -13.23
N LYS A 240 24.78 -12.42 -13.24
CA LYS A 240 24.01 -13.66 -13.47
C LYS A 240 22.97 -13.89 -12.37
N GLN A 241 21.99 -14.76 -12.61
CA GLN A 241 21.06 -15.17 -11.58
C GLN A 241 21.81 -15.76 -10.38
N GLY A 242 21.36 -15.46 -9.16
CA GLY A 242 21.98 -15.98 -7.93
C GLY A 242 23.31 -15.33 -7.51
N CYS A 243 23.82 -14.31 -8.21
CA CYS A 243 25.09 -13.66 -7.84
C CYS A 243 25.01 -12.66 -6.68
N GLY A 244 23.84 -12.45 -6.08
CA GLY A 244 23.69 -11.54 -4.93
C GLY A 244 23.33 -10.09 -5.26
N LYS A 245 22.91 -9.77 -6.50
CA LYS A 245 22.54 -8.40 -6.91
C LYS A 245 21.59 -7.68 -5.95
N SER A 246 20.48 -8.32 -5.62
CA SER A 246 19.42 -7.72 -4.80
C SER A 246 19.91 -7.41 -3.40
N ILE A 247 20.59 -8.36 -2.73
CA ILE A 247 21.11 -8.13 -1.38
C ILE A 247 22.20 -7.06 -1.36
N THR A 248 23.07 -7.02 -2.37
CA THR A 248 24.08 -5.96 -2.56
C THR A 248 23.45 -4.59 -2.73
N ALA A 249 22.37 -4.48 -3.51
CA ALA A 249 21.63 -3.23 -3.68
C ALA A 249 21.06 -2.72 -2.35
N TRP A 250 20.48 -3.63 -1.56
CA TRP A 250 19.93 -3.30 -0.25
C TRP A 250 21.02 -2.93 0.78
N GLN A 251 22.16 -3.62 0.76
CA GLN A 251 23.33 -3.28 1.59
C GLN A 251 23.88 -1.90 1.23
N ALA A 252 23.99 -1.57 -0.05
CA ALA A 252 24.38 -0.24 -0.51
C ALA A 252 23.36 0.84 -0.10
N ALA A 253 22.06 0.57 -0.25
CA ALA A 253 21.00 1.49 0.16
C ALA A 253 20.98 1.72 1.67
N LYS A 254 21.23 0.70 2.49
CA LYS A 254 21.32 0.84 3.95
C LYS A 254 22.41 1.83 4.37
N LYS A 255 23.53 1.92 3.65
CA LYS A 255 24.57 2.91 3.97
C LYS A 255 24.05 4.36 3.87
N PHE A 256 23.13 4.63 2.96
CA PHE A 256 22.46 5.94 2.86
C PHE A 256 21.34 6.10 3.88
N TYR A 257 20.62 5.03 4.20
CA TYR A 257 19.65 5.02 5.29
C TYR A 257 20.30 5.43 6.62
N ASP A 258 21.49 4.89 6.92
CA ASP A 258 22.27 5.23 8.10
C ASP A 258 22.73 6.72 8.11
N GLU A 259 22.72 7.39 6.96
CA GLU A 259 22.99 8.82 6.78
C GLU A 259 21.72 9.69 6.78
N GLY A 260 20.55 9.10 7.03
CA GLY A 260 19.27 9.79 7.11
C GLY A 260 18.52 9.93 5.79
N PHE A 261 18.92 9.22 4.73
CA PHE A 261 18.10 9.10 3.53
C PHE A 261 16.90 8.19 3.78
N ILE A 262 15.77 8.52 3.16
CA ILE A 262 14.61 7.62 3.10
C ILE A 262 14.84 6.60 1.97
N VAL A 263 14.82 5.32 2.28
CA VAL A 263 14.95 4.25 1.28
C VAL A 263 13.57 3.76 0.87
N CYS A 264 13.32 3.64 -0.44
CA CYS A 264 12.04 3.19 -0.98
C CYS A 264 12.21 2.13 -2.07
N ARG A 265 11.19 1.28 -2.23
CA ARG A 265 10.98 0.44 -3.43
C ARG A 265 9.60 0.70 -4.04
N PRO A 266 9.41 0.42 -5.34
CA PRO A 266 8.09 0.47 -5.93
C PRO A 266 7.19 -0.62 -5.33
N ASP A 267 5.91 -0.33 -5.17
CA ASP A 267 4.90 -1.37 -5.01
C ASP A 267 4.73 -2.09 -6.35
N TYR A 268 4.96 -3.40 -6.35
CA TYR A 268 4.92 -4.24 -7.54
C TYR A 268 3.53 -4.33 -8.19
N SER A 269 2.47 -3.93 -7.47
CA SER A 269 1.11 -3.89 -8.02
C SER A 269 0.78 -2.61 -8.80
N SER A 270 1.64 -1.59 -8.68
CA SER A 270 1.42 -0.26 -9.22
C SER A 270 1.84 -0.13 -10.69
N GLU A 271 1.10 0.65 -11.48
CA GLU A 271 1.48 0.91 -12.87
C GLU A 271 2.71 1.85 -12.98
N PRO A 272 3.68 1.58 -13.89
CA PRO A 272 4.88 2.41 -14.05
C PRO A 272 4.61 3.90 -14.28
N ALA A 273 3.54 4.24 -15.01
CA ALA A 273 3.15 5.61 -15.26
C ALA A 273 2.68 6.34 -13.98
N GLU A 274 2.03 5.62 -13.07
CA GLU A 274 1.57 6.15 -11.79
C GLU A 274 2.74 6.30 -10.81
N LEU A 275 3.66 5.32 -10.78
CA LEU A 275 4.91 5.39 -10.00
C LEU A 275 5.71 6.68 -10.31
N LEU A 276 5.83 7.02 -11.60
CA LEU A 276 6.49 8.27 -12.02
C LEU A 276 5.71 9.52 -11.58
N ARG A 277 4.38 9.50 -11.62
CA ARG A 277 3.56 10.66 -11.23
C ARG A 277 3.58 10.87 -9.72
N SER A 278 3.61 9.79 -8.96
CA SER A 278 3.57 9.82 -7.50
C SER A 278 4.92 10.16 -6.88
N LEU A 279 6.03 9.99 -7.61
CA LEU A 279 7.37 10.27 -7.09
C LEU A 279 7.58 11.77 -6.88
N VAL A 280 7.52 12.21 -5.62
CA VAL A 280 7.83 13.57 -5.15
C VAL A 280 9.28 13.64 -4.65
N ASN A 281 10.01 14.69 -5.04
CA ASN A 281 11.39 14.96 -4.60
C ASN A 281 11.42 16.08 -3.55
N ASP A 282 10.88 15.79 -2.37
CA ASP A 282 10.74 16.69 -1.23
C ASP A 282 11.78 16.46 -0.12
N CYS A 283 12.45 15.32 -0.14
CA CYS A 283 13.49 14.96 0.80
C CYS A 283 14.53 14.04 0.16
N ASN A 284 15.60 13.76 0.91
CA ASN A 284 16.68 12.88 0.49
C ASN A 284 16.20 11.43 0.41
N LYS A 285 16.11 10.86 -0.79
CA LYS A 285 15.60 9.52 -1.06
C LYS A 285 16.61 8.65 -1.81
N VAL A 286 16.60 7.36 -1.52
CA VAL A 286 17.24 6.32 -2.32
C VAL A 286 16.18 5.34 -2.80
N LEU A 287 16.02 5.23 -4.12
CA LEU A 287 15.13 4.25 -4.73
C LEU A 287 15.92 2.99 -5.07
N VAL A 288 15.40 1.83 -4.67
CA VAL A 288 15.93 0.53 -5.08
C VAL A 288 14.92 -0.13 -6.00
N ILE A 289 15.26 -0.21 -7.28
CA ILE A 289 14.47 -0.88 -8.32
C ILE A 289 15.09 -2.26 -8.57
N ASP A 290 14.64 -3.23 -7.79
CA ASP A 290 15.07 -4.63 -7.95
C ASP A 290 14.40 -5.26 -9.17
N ASP A 291 15.14 -6.07 -9.93
CA ASP A 291 14.69 -6.69 -11.19
C ASP A 291 14.16 -5.66 -12.21
N ALA A 292 14.93 -4.60 -12.45
CA ALA A 292 14.58 -3.50 -13.34
C ALA A 292 14.19 -3.94 -14.77
N GLN A 293 14.61 -5.13 -15.22
CA GLN A 293 14.20 -5.73 -16.48
C GLN A 293 12.69 -6.01 -16.60
N GLN A 294 11.96 -6.00 -15.49
CA GLN A 294 10.50 -6.17 -15.47
C GLN A 294 9.75 -4.91 -15.88
N TYR A 295 10.42 -3.75 -15.90
CA TYR A 295 9.79 -2.47 -16.23
C TYR A 295 10.04 -2.07 -17.69
N PRO A 296 9.11 -1.32 -18.32
CA PRO A 296 9.33 -0.78 -19.66
C PRO A 296 10.53 0.16 -19.71
N GLN A 297 11.26 0.17 -20.84
CA GLN A 297 12.42 1.04 -21.04
C GLN A 297 12.08 2.53 -20.85
N GLU A 298 10.91 2.99 -21.31
CA GLU A 298 10.46 4.38 -21.11
C GLU A 298 10.37 4.75 -19.63
N PHE A 299 9.91 3.82 -18.78
CA PHE A 299 9.85 4.06 -17.33
C PHE A 299 11.24 4.24 -16.73
N ILE A 300 12.18 3.36 -17.11
CA ILE A 300 13.57 3.40 -16.65
C ILE A 300 14.25 4.70 -17.08
N GLU A 301 14.10 5.12 -18.33
CA GLU A 301 14.68 6.36 -18.86
C GLU A 301 14.13 7.58 -18.12
N ARG A 302 12.80 7.70 -18.01
CA ARG A 302 12.15 8.83 -17.32
C ARG A 302 12.42 8.87 -15.82
N LEU A 303 12.61 7.71 -15.19
CA LEU A 303 13.01 7.64 -13.78
C LEU A 303 14.47 8.06 -13.61
N SER A 304 15.35 7.63 -14.51
CA SER A 304 16.77 7.99 -14.53
C SER A 304 16.98 9.49 -14.70
N GLU A 305 16.16 10.16 -15.53
CA GLU A 305 16.19 11.63 -15.71
C GLU A 305 15.89 12.41 -14.41
N ARG A 306 15.28 11.78 -13.42
CA ARG A 306 14.98 12.41 -12.12
C ARG A 306 16.09 12.24 -11.10
N ALA A 307 17.08 11.38 -11.38
CA ALA A 307 18.19 11.15 -10.46
C ALA A 307 18.97 12.44 -10.23
N CYS A 308 19.18 12.80 -8.96
CA CYS A 308 19.88 14.00 -8.56
C CYS A 308 20.44 13.86 -7.14
N SER A 309 21.09 14.90 -6.63
CA SER A 309 21.71 14.88 -5.30
C SER A 309 20.77 14.46 -4.15
N THR A 310 19.47 14.78 -4.25
CA THR A 310 18.44 14.43 -3.26
C THR A 310 17.66 13.16 -3.63
N LEU A 311 17.77 12.65 -4.85
CA LEU A 311 17.08 11.45 -5.30
C LEU A 311 18.08 10.52 -5.98
N LYS A 312 18.58 9.54 -5.22
CA LYS A 312 19.51 8.53 -5.72
C LYS A 312 18.75 7.29 -6.16
N ILE A 313 19.23 6.61 -7.19
CA ILE A 313 18.52 5.46 -7.79
C ILE A 313 19.49 4.30 -8.03
N ILE A 314 19.14 3.13 -7.50
CA ILE A 314 19.86 1.87 -7.71
C ILE A 314 18.96 0.96 -8.54
N PHE A 315 19.43 0.55 -9.71
CA PHE A 315 18.78 -0.47 -10.53
C PHE A 315 19.54 -1.79 -10.40
N THR A 316 18.82 -2.89 -10.19
CA THR A 316 19.39 -4.24 -10.37
C THR A 316 18.85 -4.85 -11.65
N SER A 317 19.70 -5.55 -12.39
CA SER A 317 19.24 -6.28 -13.57
C SER A 317 20.03 -7.56 -13.77
N THR A 318 19.34 -8.61 -14.21
CA THR A 318 20.01 -9.81 -14.72
C THR A 318 20.41 -9.54 -16.17
N PHE A 319 21.62 -9.97 -16.59
CA PHE A 319 22.15 -9.73 -17.94
C PHE A 319 21.09 -9.90 -19.04
N ILE A 320 20.63 -8.76 -19.55
CA ILE A 320 19.72 -8.60 -20.68
C ILE A 320 20.29 -7.40 -21.47
N ASP A 321 20.20 -7.45 -22.80
CA ASP A 321 20.82 -6.58 -23.81
C ASP A 321 20.48 -5.06 -23.69
N PHE A 322 20.73 -4.45 -22.53
CA PHE A 322 20.63 -3.03 -22.32
C PHE A 322 22.03 -2.42 -22.43
N HIS A 323 22.16 -1.33 -23.20
CA HIS A 323 23.32 -0.44 -23.14
C HIS A 323 23.31 0.27 -21.78
N ILE A 324 23.76 -0.44 -20.73
CA ILE A 324 23.84 0.09 -19.39
C ILE A 324 25.18 0.85 -19.27
N PRO A 325 25.17 2.16 -18.97
CA PRO A 325 26.41 2.89 -18.75
C PRO A 325 27.06 2.42 -17.44
N SER A 326 28.28 1.88 -17.54
CA SER A 326 29.18 1.54 -16.43
C SER A 326 28.53 0.76 -15.26
N PRO A 327 27.96 -0.44 -15.49
CA PRO A 327 27.37 -1.23 -14.42
C PRO A 327 28.43 -1.77 -13.46
N ALA A 328 28.10 -1.82 -12.16
CA ALA A 328 28.82 -2.70 -11.23
C ALA A 328 28.50 -4.15 -11.55
N LEU A 329 29.54 -4.88 -11.93
CA LEU A 329 29.46 -6.30 -12.19
C LEU A 329 29.86 -7.08 -10.94
N ILE A 330 28.94 -7.84 -10.36
CA ILE A 330 29.27 -8.71 -9.23
C ILE A 330 30.03 -9.93 -9.77
N SER A 331 31.30 -10.05 -9.39
CA SER A 331 32.12 -11.23 -9.66
C SER A 331 31.71 -12.38 -8.72
N PRO A 332 31.17 -13.50 -9.24
CA PRO A 332 30.71 -14.59 -8.39
C PRO A 332 31.84 -15.23 -7.56
N SER A 333 33.05 -15.33 -8.12
CA SER A 333 34.20 -15.92 -7.42
C SER A 333 34.64 -15.08 -6.23
N LEU A 334 34.74 -13.76 -6.42
CA LEU A 334 35.10 -12.84 -5.34
C LEU A 334 34.00 -12.81 -4.27
N ALA A 335 32.73 -12.77 -4.68
CA ALA A 335 31.61 -12.78 -3.74
C ALA A 335 31.61 -14.06 -2.87
N ASN A 336 31.88 -15.21 -3.47
CA ASN A 336 31.98 -16.48 -2.75
C ASN A 336 33.14 -16.52 -1.75
N GLU A 337 34.29 -15.95 -2.11
CA GLU A 337 35.45 -15.83 -1.21
C GLU A 337 35.14 -14.91 -0.02
N GLU A 338 34.53 -13.75 -0.27
CA GLU A 338 34.14 -12.81 0.79
C GLU A 338 33.09 -13.40 1.73
N ILE A 339 32.08 -14.10 1.17
CA ILE A 339 31.07 -14.82 1.96
C ILE A 339 31.75 -15.90 2.81
N GLN A 340 32.65 -16.69 2.23
CA GLN A 340 33.39 -17.72 2.97
C GLN A 340 34.11 -17.13 4.18
N ASN A 341 34.90 -16.07 3.96
CA ASN A 341 35.69 -15.44 5.00
C ASN A 341 34.79 -14.89 6.12
N ALA A 342 33.72 -14.19 5.77
CA ALA A 342 32.76 -13.65 6.74
C ALA A 342 32.08 -14.76 7.58
N LEU A 343 31.74 -15.90 6.96
CA LEU A 343 31.11 -17.02 7.68
C LEU A 343 32.08 -17.79 8.57
N ILE A 344 33.37 -17.88 8.20
CA ILE A 344 34.42 -18.45 9.04
C ILE A 344 34.60 -17.61 10.31
N GLU A 345 34.66 -16.28 10.19
CA GLU A 345 34.77 -15.39 11.35
C GLU A 345 33.57 -15.54 12.31
N ARG A 346 32.38 -15.81 11.75
CA ARG A 346 31.13 -16.02 12.49
C ARG A 346 30.84 -17.49 12.82
N ARG A 347 31.86 -18.36 12.83
CA ARG A 347 31.72 -19.82 13.07
C ARG A 347 30.73 -20.21 14.16
N LYS A 348 30.82 -19.56 15.34
CA LYS A 348 30.00 -19.87 16.52
C LYS A 348 28.49 -19.68 16.27
N GLU A 349 28.14 -18.73 15.42
CA GLU A 349 26.77 -18.46 15.00
C GLU A 349 26.35 -19.40 13.85
N VAL A 350 27.22 -19.57 12.85
CA VAL A 350 26.91 -20.28 11.61
C VAL A 350 26.76 -21.79 11.81
N LEU A 351 27.67 -22.43 12.57
CA LEU A 351 27.69 -23.87 12.77
C LEU A 351 26.34 -24.44 13.26
N PRO A 352 25.73 -23.94 14.36
CA PRO A 352 24.45 -24.48 14.84
C PRO A 352 23.30 -24.25 13.86
N ILE A 353 23.37 -23.27 12.96
CA ILE A 353 22.35 -23.06 11.92
C ILE A 353 22.52 -24.12 10.82
N VAL A 354 23.74 -24.30 10.31
CA VAL A 354 24.05 -25.29 9.26
C VAL A 354 23.72 -26.71 9.73
N GLN A 355 23.99 -27.03 10.99
CA GLN A 355 23.66 -28.34 11.59
C GLN A 355 22.17 -28.69 11.54
N ARG A 356 21.29 -27.70 11.58
CA ARG A 356 19.83 -27.94 11.44
C ARG A 356 19.44 -28.34 10.02
N PHE A 357 20.26 -28.00 9.03
CA PHE A 357 20.03 -28.35 7.63
C PHE A 357 20.79 -29.62 7.22
N ASP A 358 22.03 -29.78 7.69
CA ASP A 358 22.88 -30.94 7.39
C ASP A 358 23.66 -31.36 8.64
N GLU A 359 23.16 -32.41 9.30
CA GLU A 359 23.75 -32.98 10.51
C GLU A 359 25.20 -33.48 10.30
N ASP A 360 25.62 -33.76 9.06
CA ASP A 360 26.98 -34.21 8.76
C ASP A 360 28.01 -33.10 8.99
N VAL A 361 27.60 -31.83 9.03
CA VAL A 361 28.49 -30.70 9.29
C VAL A 361 28.64 -30.52 10.81
N ASN A 362 29.66 -31.16 11.38
CA ASN A 362 29.89 -31.14 12.82
C ASN A 362 31.35 -31.44 13.15
N ASP A 363 31.72 -31.24 14.42
CA ASP A 363 33.09 -31.40 14.93
C ASP A 363 33.40 -32.84 15.39
N SER A 364 32.56 -33.82 15.05
CA SER A 364 32.82 -35.24 15.36
C SER A 364 33.84 -35.85 14.40
N TYR A 365 34.41 -36.99 14.79
CA TYR A 365 35.44 -37.69 14.01
C TYR A 365 35.00 -38.07 12.59
N MET A 366 33.71 -38.37 12.38
CA MET A 366 33.14 -38.69 11.05
C MET A 366 32.42 -37.49 10.41
N GLY A 367 32.40 -36.34 11.10
CA GLY A 367 31.78 -35.11 10.64
C GLY A 367 32.64 -34.36 9.62
N THR A 368 31.99 -33.56 8.78
CA THR A 368 32.65 -32.57 7.95
C THR A 368 32.78 -31.28 8.75
N ALA A 369 34.01 -30.85 9.04
CA ALA A 369 34.26 -29.54 9.65
C ALA A 369 33.63 -28.41 8.81
N LEU A 370 33.07 -27.39 9.47
CA LEU A 370 32.41 -26.27 8.79
C LEU A 370 33.32 -25.57 7.80
N GLU A 371 34.60 -25.39 8.14
CA GLU A 371 35.60 -24.74 7.32
C GLU A 371 35.83 -25.50 6.01
N ASN A 372 35.85 -26.83 6.07
CA ASN A 372 35.97 -27.67 4.88
C ASN A 372 34.71 -27.58 4.01
N ARG A 373 33.52 -27.55 4.62
CA ARG A 373 32.27 -27.33 3.89
C ARG A 373 32.26 -25.96 3.22
N LEU A 374 32.61 -24.90 3.93
CA LEU A 374 32.66 -23.53 3.40
C LEU A 374 33.67 -23.40 2.24
N LYS A 375 34.81 -24.10 2.31
CA LYS A 375 35.76 -24.19 1.19
C LYS A 375 35.17 -24.87 -0.05
N GLN A 376 34.37 -25.92 0.11
CA GLN A 376 33.64 -26.51 -1.02
C GLN A 376 32.58 -25.56 -1.59
N CYS A 377 31.96 -24.75 -0.73
CA CYS A 377 30.96 -23.77 -1.13
C CYS A 377 31.60 -22.61 -1.92
N SER A 378 32.82 -22.18 -1.59
CA SER A 378 33.49 -21.08 -2.29
C SER A 378 33.84 -21.42 -3.75
N GLU A 379 33.99 -22.70 -4.06
CA GLU A 379 34.27 -23.21 -5.42
C GLU A 379 33.04 -23.22 -6.34
N GLN A 380 31.84 -22.88 -5.82
CA GLN A 380 30.61 -22.88 -6.62
C GLN A 380 30.54 -21.69 -7.59
N SER A 381 29.63 -21.75 -8.57
CA SER A 381 29.56 -20.75 -9.63
C SER A 381 28.82 -19.47 -9.24
N SER A 382 28.09 -19.50 -8.12
CA SER A 382 27.40 -18.33 -7.56
C SER A 382 27.20 -18.40 -6.04
N PRO A 383 27.00 -17.24 -5.37
CA PRO A 383 26.52 -17.16 -3.99
C PRO A 383 25.27 -17.97 -3.68
N TRP A 384 24.31 -18.07 -4.61
CA TRP A 384 23.13 -18.91 -4.39
C TRP A 384 23.51 -20.40 -4.29
N GLU A 385 24.36 -20.88 -5.21
CA GLU A 385 24.88 -22.25 -5.16
C GLU A 385 25.75 -22.49 -3.93
N PHE A 386 26.53 -21.48 -3.50
CA PHE A 386 27.29 -21.51 -2.25
C PHE A 386 26.38 -21.91 -1.07
N PHE A 387 25.29 -21.17 -0.86
CA PHE A 387 24.38 -21.45 0.26
C PHE A 387 23.61 -22.76 0.06
N TRP A 388 23.30 -23.14 -1.18
CA TRP A 388 22.66 -24.40 -1.51
C TRP A 388 23.54 -25.61 -1.18
N VAL A 389 24.85 -25.54 -1.46
CA VAL A 389 25.82 -26.59 -1.05
C VAL A 389 26.03 -26.58 0.46
N LEU A 390 26.09 -25.39 1.08
CA LEU A 390 26.28 -25.24 2.53
C LEU A 390 25.22 -26.00 3.32
N ARG A 391 23.94 -25.86 2.93
CA ARG A 391 22.80 -26.55 3.54
C ARG A 391 22.64 -28.04 3.16
N GLY A 392 23.61 -28.61 2.43
CA GLY A 392 23.55 -30.02 1.99
C GLY A 392 22.59 -30.28 0.81
N GLY A 393 22.41 -29.31 -0.09
CA GLY A 393 21.45 -29.35 -1.19
C GLY A 393 21.49 -30.62 -2.04
N TRP A 394 22.67 -31.12 -2.43
CA TRP A 394 22.82 -32.37 -3.19
C TRP A 394 22.25 -33.59 -2.47
N LYS A 395 22.48 -33.68 -1.15
CA LYS A 395 21.99 -34.79 -0.31
C LYS A 395 20.47 -34.73 -0.21
N THR A 396 19.92 -33.55 0.00
CA THR A 396 18.46 -33.32 0.06
C THR A 396 17.80 -33.63 -1.28
N ALA A 397 18.32 -33.09 -2.38
CA ALA A 397 17.82 -33.35 -3.73
C ALA A 397 17.86 -34.85 -4.07
N ARG A 398 18.93 -35.56 -3.69
CA ARG A 398 19.02 -37.01 -3.90
C ARG A 398 17.96 -37.77 -3.10
N LYS A 399 17.73 -37.42 -1.84
CA LYS A 399 16.68 -38.03 -1.00
C LYS A 399 15.27 -37.77 -1.58
N GLU A 400 14.99 -36.54 -1.99
CA GLU A 400 13.71 -36.17 -2.61
C GLU A 400 13.49 -36.91 -3.93
N PHE A 401 14.51 -36.96 -4.79
CA PHE A 401 14.45 -37.71 -6.03
C PHE A 401 14.20 -39.20 -5.79
N THR A 402 14.84 -39.81 -4.79
CA THR A 402 14.57 -41.21 -4.40
C THR A 402 13.13 -41.42 -3.93
N ARG A 403 12.54 -40.46 -3.18
CA ARG A 403 11.13 -40.53 -2.78
C ARG A 403 10.19 -40.40 -3.97
N ILE A 404 10.43 -39.44 -4.86
CA ILE A 404 9.61 -39.21 -6.05
C ILE A 404 9.61 -40.42 -6.97
N LYS A 405 10.75 -41.13 -7.10
CA LYS A 405 10.85 -42.39 -7.87
C LYS A 405 9.92 -43.51 -7.41
N GLN A 406 9.34 -43.42 -6.20
CA GLN A 406 8.36 -44.39 -5.71
C GLN A 406 6.96 -44.19 -6.31
N ILE A 407 6.71 -43.03 -6.95
CA ILE A 407 5.44 -42.71 -7.59
C ILE A 407 5.41 -43.33 -9.01
N PRO A 408 4.34 -44.04 -9.40
CA PRO A 408 4.20 -44.54 -10.77
C PRO A 408 4.29 -43.40 -11.79
N HIS A 409 5.03 -43.62 -12.87
CA HIS A 409 5.27 -42.62 -13.93
C HIS A 409 5.97 -41.31 -13.49
N ALA A 410 6.61 -41.27 -12.32
CA ALA A 410 7.31 -40.09 -11.82
C ALA A 410 8.31 -39.47 -12.82
N ASN A 411 9.03 -40.30 -13.56
CA ASN A 411 10.00 -39.82 -14.56
C ASN A 411 9.32 -38.97 -15.65
N LEU A 412 8.10 -39.35 -16.08
CA LEU A 412 7.34 -38.62 -17.08
C LEU A 412 6.88 -37.26 -16.53
N ILE A 413 6.34 -37.25 -15.31
CA ILE A 413 5.88 -36.04 -14.63
C ILE A 413 7.05 -35.05 -14.42
N LEU A 414 8.19 -35.54 -13.93
CA LEU A 414 9.39 -34.71 -13.74
C LEU A 414 9.90 -34.14 -15.07
N SER A 415 9.85 -34.92 -16.15
CA SER A 415 10.26 -34.46 -17.48
C SER A 415 9.33 -33.35 -18.01
N ILE A 416 8.02 -33.46 -17.75
CA ILE A 416 7.03 -32.43 -18.11
C ILE A 416 7.24 -31.16 -17.29
N ILE A 417 7.47 -31.28 -15.98
CA ILE A 417 7.75 -30.13 -15.09
C ILE A 417 9.02 -29.42 -15.54
N ALA A 418 10.10 -30.16 -15.78
CA ALA A 418 11.37 -29.59 -16.25
C ALA A 418 11.21 -28.90 -17.60
N ALA A 419 10.55 -29.54 -18.58
CA ALA A 419 10.27 -28.93 -19.88
C ALA A 419 9.46 -27.63 -19.74
N ARG A 420 8.49 -27.60 -18.80
CA ARG A 420 7.67 -26.41 -18.54
C ARG A 420 8.47 -25.29 -17.87
N GLN A 421 9.32 -25.59 -16.88
CA GLN A 421 10.19 -24.61 -16.22
C GLN A 421 11.17 -23.98 -17.21
N ILE A 422 11.81 -24.80 -18.05
CA ILE A 422 12.68 -24.32 -19.13
C ILE A 422 11.89 -23.42 -20.10
N SER A 423 10.68 -23.83 -20.51
CA SER A 423 9.86 -23.04 -21.43
C SER A 423 9.35 -21.71 -20.84
N SER A 424 9.29 -21.62 -19.51
CA SER A 424 8.81 -20.43 -18.78
C SER A 424 9.96 -19.60 -18.21
N CYS A 425 11.21 -19.91 -18.55
CA CYS A 425 12.41 -19.21 -18.07
C CYS A 425 12.43 -19.04 -16.53
N ASP A 426 12.01 -20.07 -15.80
CA ASP A 426 11.95 -20.05 -14.33
C ASP A 426 11.09 -18.92 -13.73
N ALA A 427 10.09 -18.39 -14.46
CA ALA A 427 9.21 -17.31 -13.99
C ALA A 427 8.37 -17.67 -12.74
N GLY A 428 8.47 -18.90 -12.23
CA GLY A 428 7.61 -19.39 -11.15
C GLY A 428 6.14 -19.44 -11.58
N LEU A 429 5.31 -20.07 -10.77
CA LEU A 429 3.86 -19.94 -10.86
C LEU A 429 3.38 -18.91 -9.85
#